data_AF-A0A970I4Y8-F1
#
_entry.id   AF-A0A970I4Y8-F1
#
_cell.length_a   1.000
_cell.length_b   1.000
_cell.length_c   1.000
_cell.angle_alpha   90.00
_cell.angle_beta   90.00
_cell.angle_gamma   90.00
#
_symmetry.space_group_name_H-M   'P 1'
#
loop_
_entity.id
_entity.type
_entity.pdbx_description
1 polymer ?
#
loop_
_entity_poly.entity_id
_entity_poly.type
_entity_poly.pdbx_seq_one_letter_code
_entity_poly.pdbx_strand_id
1 'polypeptide(L)'
;MKRLLTLTVLLLLLSCDSNAQQDNRTIGIPDDFGKVKPKKAEKKFEIKDSIINNVILIEKEKVFTNGSNFLIDMPIKVQKEPIIIFNNDNRIPVELFFERKSFLYGQNEILLITRDWEYYESLREDERNTPGLHLIPYVQNKFYHIKRNNKSYNVDSLSIRMDDPRKPITLNFIKPEFNDGETIYYYADGYGSICCPRDKRWDYYEAIQNYIKLFAEKNNIKLENTRSVSNGEEGEHSSFYSLTELTNEQKLLFIQEIKNITGEKFPQIHLPITF
;
A
#
# COMPACT_ATOMS: atom_id res chain seq x y z
N MET A 1 -20.85 -57.80 -19.11
CA MET A 1 -22.16 -58.14 -19.70
C MET A 1 -23.24 -57.80 -18.67
N LYS A 2 -23.82 -56.60 -18.73
CA LYS A 2 -25.13 -56.24 -19.34
C LYS A 2 -26.35 -56.86 -18.63
N ARG A 3 -27.13 -55.98 -17.97
CA ARG A 3 -28.62 -55.85 -17.81
C ARG A 3 -28.86 -55.21 -16.43
N LEU A 4 -29.22 -53.92 -16.27
CA LEU A 4 -30.28 -53.06 -16.83
C LEU A 4 -31.71 -53.53 -16.49
N LEU A 5 -32.39 -52.76 -15.63
CA LEU A 5 -33.79 -52.27 -15.71
C LEU A 5 -34.14 -51.58 -14.35
N THR A 6 -34.20 -50.25 -14.24
CA THR A 6 -35.38 -49.36 -14.37
C THR A 6 -36.64 -49.82 -13.61
N LEU A 7 -37.21 -49.01 -12.71
CA LEU A 7 -38.29 -48.05 -13.02
C LEU A 7 -38.93 -47.45 -11.73
N THR A 8 -38.88 -46.12 -11.69
CA THR A 8 -39.81 -45.07 -11.21
C THR A 8 -41.19 -45.41 -10.56
N VAL A 9 -41.58 -44.51 -9.63
CA VAL A 9 -42.86 -43.74 -9.55
C VAL A 9 -43.87 -43.99 -8.39
N LEU A 10 -44.17 -42.86 -7.72
CA LEU A 10 -45.46 -42.30 -7.25
C LEU A 10 -45.81 -42.18 -5.74
N LEU A 11 -46.12 -40.92 -5.42
CA LEU A 11 -46.92 -40.33 -4.34
C LEU A 11 -48.22 -41.07 -3.97
N LEU A 12 -48.63 -40.90 -2.70
CA LEU A 12 -49.99 -40.53 -2.23
C LEU A 12 -49.86 -40.10 -0.75
N LEU A 13 -49.97 -38.81 -0.42
CA LEU A 13 -51.17 -38.12 0.08
C LEU A 13 -51.94 -38.90 1.15
N LEU A 14 -51.97 -38.37 2.38
CA LEU A 14 -53.13 -38.42 3.25
C LEU A 14 -53.19 -37.16 4.12
N SER A 15 -54.32 -36.49 3.94
CA SER A 15 -54.89 -35.33 4.60
C SER A 15 -55.43 -35.66 6.00
N CYS A 16 -55.33 -34.70 6.92
CA CYS A 16 -56.39 -34.46 7.91
C CYS A 16 -56.49 -32.96 8.24
N ASP A 17 -57.61 -32.40 7.79
CA ASP A 17 -58.36 -31.28 8.36
C ASP A 17 -58.49 -31.44 9.89
N SER A 18 -58.78 -30.46 10.75
CA SER A 18 -59.11 -29.04 10.68
C SER A 18 -59.20 -28.60 12.15
N ASN A 19 -58.90 -27.35 12.45
CA ASN A 19 -59.82 -26.53 13.25
C ASN A 19 -59.36 -25.08 13.21
N ALA A 20 -60.20 -24.29 12.55
CA ALA A 20 -60.16 -22.85 12.54
C ALA A 20 -60.64 -22.32 13.88
N GLN A 21 -59.88 -21.39 14.46
CA GLN A 21 -60.40 -20.41 15.38
C GLN A 21 -60.06 -19.03 14.80
N GLN A 22 -61.09 -18.38 14.27
CA GLN A 22 -61.04 -17.01 13.77
C GLN A 22 -60.71 -16.08 14.92
N ASP A 23 -59.50 -15.52 14.91
CA ASP A 23 -59.17 -14.33 15.68
C ASP A 23 -59.13 -13.16 14.68
N ASN A 24 -60.24 -12.41 14.63
CA ASN A 24 -60.36 -11.18 13.85
C ASN A 24 -59.43 -10.12 14.44
N ARG A 25 -58.18 -10.11 13.99
CA ARG A 25 -57.29 -8.95 14.11
C ARG A 25 -57.14 -8.34 12.73
N THR A 26 -57.61 -7.11 12.62
CA THR A 26 -57.39 -6.22 11.49
C THR A 26 -55.90 -6.21 11.14
N ILE A 27 -55.56 -6.80 10.01
CA ILE A 27 -54.22 -6.68 9.41
C ILE A 27 -54.13 -5.23 8.93
N GLY A 28 -53.55 -4.36 9.76
CA GLY A 28 -52.97 -3.13 9.27
C GLY A 28 -51.86 -3.52 8.30
N ILE A 29 -52.00 -3.14 7.04
CA ILE A 29 -50.92 -3.17 6.06
C ILE A 29 -49.77 -2.35 6.67
N PRO A 30 -48.57 -2.91 6.85
CA PRO A 30 -47.42 -2.13 7.26
C PRO A 30 -46.99 -1.24 6.08
N ASP A 31 -47.51 -0.02 6.03
CA ASP A 31 -47.11 1.04 5.09
C ASP A 31 -45.76 1.65 5.48
N ASP A 32 -44.74 0.83 5.67
CA ASP A 32 -43.34 1.28 5.68
C ASP A 32 -42.43 0.11 5.32
N PHE A 33 -42.36 -0.16 4.01
CA PHE A 33 -41.19 -0.81 3.40
C PHE A 33 -39.95 -0.18 3.99
N GLY A 34 -39.14 -0.99 4.68
CA GLY A 34 -38.02 -0.59 5.49
C GLY A 34 -37.30 0.64 4.94
N LYS A 35 -37.61 1.80 5.52
CA LYS A 35 -36.77 2.99 5.43
C LYS A 35 -35.45 2.61 6.07
N VAL A 36 -34.53 2.12 5.24
CA VAL A 36 -33.11 2.07 5.56
C VAL A 36 -32.79 3.48 6.04
N LYS A 37 -32.56 3.65 7.34
CA LYS A 37 -32.06 4.91 7.88
C LYS A 37 -30.88 5.29 6.98
N PRO A 38 -30.88 6.46 6.34
CA PRO A 38 -29.79 6.82 5.47
C PRO A 38 -28.50 6.66 6.29
N LYS A 39 -27.59 5.80 5.80
CA LYS A 39 -26.23 5.75 6.34
C LYS A 39 -25.78 7.20 6.44
N LYS A 40 -25.48 7.64 7.67
CA LYS A 40 -24.95 8.98 7.95
C LYS A 40 -23.89 9.25 6.89
N ALA A 41 -24.14 10.21 6.01
CA ALA A 41 -23.26 10.48 4.88
C ALA A 41 -21.84 10.64 5.43
N GLU A 42 -20.95 9.71 5.06
CA GLU A 42 -19.55 9.82 5.43
C GLU A 42 -19.07 11.15 4.86
N LYS A 43 -18.49 11.97 5.72
CA LYS A 43 -18.06 13.31 5.36
C LYS A 43 -16.97 13.17 4.31
N LYS A 44 -17.31 13.55 3.07
CA LYS A 44 -16.39 13.52 1.94
C LYS A 44 -15.13 14.36 2.28
N PHE A 45 -13.97 13.84 1.93
CA PHE A 45 -12.71 14.57 2.05
C PHE A 45 -12.79 15.90 1.27
N GLU A 46 -12.41 16.99 1.95
CA GLU A 46 -12.40 18.33 1.39
C GLU A 46 -11.10 19.02 1.77
N ILE A 47 -10.46 19.65 0.78
CA ILE A 47 -9.32 20.53 1.01
C ILE A 47 -9.82 21.92 1.32
N LYS A 48 -9.62 22.35 2.56
CA LYS A 48 -10.04 23.66 3.06
C LYS A 48 -8.97 24.72 2.87
N ASP A 49 -7.71 24.33 2.94
CA ASP A 49 -6.59 25.25 2.88
C ASP A 49 -6.15 25.50 1.44
N SER A 50 -5.93 26.77 1.11
CA SER A 50 -5.32 27.19 -0.15
C SER A 50 -3.79 27.02 -0.14
N ILE A 51 -3.18 26.79 1.03
CA ILE A 51 -1.74 26.59 1.17
C ILE A 51 -1.51 25.30 1.95
N ILE A 52 -0.80 24.37 1.35
CA ILE A 52 -0.44 23.08 1.96
C ILE A 52 1.06 23.08 2.20
N ASN A 53 1.44 23.05 3.48
CA ASN A 53 2.84 23.10 3.90
C ASN A 53 3.44 21.72 4.11
N ASN A 54 4.78 21.65 4.15
CA ASN A 54 5.55 20.45 4.47
C ASN A 54 5.27 19.27 3.53
N VAL A 55 5.09 19.55 2.24
CA VAL A 55 4.82 18.53 1.24
C VAL A 55 6.14 17.85 0.86
N ILE A 56 6.28 16.56 1.19
CA ILE A 56 7.45 15.77 0.79
C ILE A 56 7.36 15.47 -0.71
N LEU A 57 8.29 15.98 -1.51
CA LEU A 57 8.35 15.69 -2.93
C LEU A 57 9.15 14.42 -3.21
N ILE A 58 8.50 13.41 -3.77
CA ILE A 58 9.16 12.23 -4.33
C ILE A 58 9.41 12.50 -5.83
N GLU A 59 10.65 12.86 -6.14
CA GLU A 59 11.13 13.08 -7.50
C GLU A 59 11.44 11.74 -8.20
N LYS A 60 11.27 11.67 -9.52
CA LYS A 60 11.46 10.42 -10.29
C LYS A 60 12.88 9.89 -10.19
N GLU A 61 13.83 10.81 -10.08
CA GLU A 61 15.26 10.59 -9.96
C GLU A 61 15.64 9.91 -8.64
N LYS A 62 14.75 9.95 -7.64
CA LYS A 62 14.92 9.26 -6.35
C LYS A 62 14.25 7.89 -6.33
N VAL A 63 13.56 7.49 -7.40
CA VAL A 63 12.81 6.24 -7.47
C VAL A 63 13.51 5.25 -8.41
N PHE A 64 13.88 4.10 -7.83
CA PHE A 64 14.52 2.99 -8.52
C PHE A 64 13.55 1.81 -8.54
N THR A 65 13.40 1.15 -9.68
CA THR A 65 12.43 0.06 -9.82
C THR A 65 12.86 -0.98 -10.84
N ASN A 66 12.45 -2.22 -10.61
CA ASN A 66 12.52 -3.32 -11.56
C ASN A 66 11.14 -3.67 -12.17
N GLY A 67 10.16 -2.78 -12.01
CA GLY A 67 8.76 -2.95 -12.44
C GLY A 67 7.84 -3.56 -11.37
N SER A 68 8.39 -4.34 -10.43
CA SER A 68 7.60 -4.96 -9.34
C SER A 68 7.88 -4.37 -7.97
N ASN A 69 9.09 -3.84 -7.75
CA ASN A 69 9.51 -3.26 -6.48
C ASN A 69 10.09 -1.88 -6.68
N PHE A 70 10.03 -1.08 -5.63
CA PHE A 70 10.44 0.31 -5.66
C PHE A 70 11.36 0.60 -4.49
N LEU A 71 12.49 1.25 -4.75
CA LEU A 71 13.32 1.87 -3.74
C LEU A 71 13.21 3.38 -3.92
N ILE A 72 12.80 4.09 -2.87
CA ILE A 72 12.81 5.55 -2.85
C ILE A 72 13.98 5.99 -1.99
N ASP A 73 15.03 6.50 -2.63
CA ASP A 73 16.31 6.85 -2.00
C ASP A 73 16.25 8.23 -1.33
N MET A 74 15.42 8.33 -0.30
CA MET A 74 15.27 9.53 0.53
C MET A 74 14.72 9.18 1.92
N PRO A 75 15.05 9.96 2.97
CA PRO A 75 14.54 9.69 4.31
C PRO A 75 13.09 10.15 4.46
N ILE A 76 12.16 9.21 4.59
CA ILE A 76 10.77 9.49 4.98
C ILE A 76 10.52 8.80 6.32
N LYS A 77 10.44 9.61 7.37
CA LYS A 77 10.27 9.13 8.75
C LYS A 77 8.78 9.09 9.12
N VAL A 78 8.40 8.12 9.95
CA VAL A 78 7.07 8.07 10.56
C VAL A 78 6.91 9.26 11.51
N GLN A 79 5.73 9.85 11.54
CA GLN A 79 5.39 10.93 12.47
C GLN A 79 3.98 10.74 13.03
N LYS A 80 3.70 11.43 14.13
CA LYS A 80 2.38 11.38 14.78
C LYS A 80 1.30 12.03 13.91
N GLU A 81 1.65 13.13 13.25
CA GLU A 81 0.75 13.90 12.38
C GLU A 81 0.67 13.29 10.97
N PRO A 82 -0.36 13.63 10.18
CA PRO A 82 -0.45 13.20 8.78
C PRO A 82 0.78 13.61 7.99
N ILE A 83 1.36 12.68 7.22
CA ILE A 83 2.42 13.01 6.25
C ILE A 83 1.77 13.43 4.94
N ILE A 84 2.27 14.50 4.34
CA ILE A 84 1.83 14.96 3.03
C ILE A 84 2.91 14.63 2.01
N ILE A 85 2.57 13.82 1.01
CA ILE A 85 3.50 13.32 0.00
C ILE A 85 3.01 13.76 -1.37
N PHE A 86 3.87 14.37 -2.17
CA PHE A 86 3.66 14.52 -3.60
C PHE A 86 4.50 13.48 -4.35
N ASN A 87 3.84 12.48 -4.92
CA ASN A 87 4.51 11.50 -5.78
C ASN A 87 4.49 11.98 -7.24
N ASN A 88 5.66 12.38 -7.74
CA ASN A 88 5.82 12.80 -9.14
C ASN A 88 6.23 11.63 -10.06
N ASP A 89 6.28 10.39 -9.54
CA ASP A 89 6.60 9.20 -10.31
C ASP A 89 5.37 8.32 -10.56
N ASN A 90 4.95 8.25 -11.83
CA ASN A 90 3.81 7.44 -12.25
C ASN A 90 4.11 5.93 -12.33
N ARG A 91 5.37 5.52 -12.19
CA ARG A 91 5.76 4.10 -12.17
C ARG A 91 5.33 3.40 -10.89
N ILE A 92 5.19 4.14 -9.79
CA ILE A 92 4.73 3.60 -8.50
C ILE A 92 3.20 3.51 -8.51
N PRO A 93 2.59 2.31 -8.42
CA PRO A 93 1.15 2.18 -8.25
C PRO A 93 0.67 2.86 -6.98
N VAL A 94 -0.40 3.65 -7.06
CA VAL A 94 -0.90 4.45 -5.93
C VAL A 94 -1.33 3.57 -4.75
N GLU A 95 -1.78 2.36 -5.04
CA GLU A 95 -2.25 1.37 -4.07
C GLU A 95 -1.15 0.93 -3.10
N LEU A 96 0.12 1.00 -3.52
CA LEU A 96 1.27 0.71 -2.65
C LEU A 96 1.37 1.68 -1.48
N PHE A 97 0.89 2.92 -1.64
CA PHE A 97 0.83 3.90 -0.56
C PHE A 97 -0.36 3.67 0.38
N PHE A 98 -1.30 2.78 0.07
CA PHE A 98 -2.49 2.59 0.92
C PHE A 98 -2.20 1.60 2.05
N GLU A 99 -1.44 0.55 1.75
CA GLU A 99 -1.17 -0.53 2.70
C GLU A 99 0.07 -0.29 3.56
N ARG A 100 -0.06 -0.53 4.87
CA ARG A 100 1.07 -0.45 5.83
C ARG A 100 2.24 -1.36 5.45
N LYS A 101 1.93 -2.57 4.95
CA LYS A 101 2.95 -3.57 4.60
C LYS A 101 3.79 -3.15 3.39
N SER A 102 3.23 -2.29 2.54
CA SER A 102 3.84 -1.88 1.27
C SER A 102 4.56 -0.54 1.39
N PHE A 103 4.11 0.36 2.28
CA PHE A 103 4.72 1.67 2.45
C PHE A 103 4.57 2.20 3.88
N LEU A 104 5.70 2.55 4.50
CA LEU A 104 5.79 3.29 5.76
C LEU A 104 4.86 2.75 6.86
N TYR A 105 5.14 1.53 7.31
CA TYR A 105 4.29 0.70 8.18
C TYR A 105 3.72 1.43 9.42
N GLY A 106 4.53 2.25 10.08
CA GLY A 106 4.14 2.98 11.29
C GLY A 106 3.23 4.19 11.05
N GLN A 107 3.06 4.66 9.80
CA GLN A 107 2.27 5.85 9.52
C GLN A 107 0.77 5.53 9.44
N ASN A 108 -0.02 6.26 10.22
CA ASN A 108 -1.47 6.07 10.32
C ASN A 108 -2.25 6.88 9.28
N GLU A 109 -1.76 8.06 8.89
CA GLU A 109 -2.50 8.97 8.02
C GLU A 109 -1.55 9.60 6.99
N ILE A 110 -1.94 9.54 5.71
CA ILE A 110 -1.16 10.06 4.59
C ILE A 110 -2.10 10.88 3.70
N LEU A 111 -1.70 12.10 3.36
CA LEU A 111 -2.26 12.86 2.26
C LEU A 111 -1.33 12.69 1.06
N LEU A 112 -1.69 11.80 0.14
CA LEU A 112 -0.93 11.55 -1.09
C LEU A 112 -1.47 12.44 -2.20
N ILE A 113 -0.58 13.12 -2.89
CA ILE A 113 -0.86 13.96 -4.05
C ILE A 113 -0.12 13.36 -5.23
N THR A 114 -0.81 13.11 -6.32
CA THR A 114 -0.22 12.71 -7.60
C THR A 114 -0.66 13.67 -8.69
N ARG A 115 -0.01 13.65 -9.85
CA ARG A 115 -0.69 14.18 -11.04
C ARG A 115 -1.91 13.31 -11.33
N ASP A 116 -2.95 13.89 -11.89
CA ASP A 116 -4.12 13.14 -12.30
C ASP A 116 -3.84 12.39 -13.62
N TRP A 117 -3.15 11.26 -13.52
CA TRP A 117 -2.71 10.51 -14.70
C TRP A 117 -3.87 10.05 -15.57
N GLU A 118 -5.02 9.72 -14.98
CA GLU A 118 -6.25 9.36 -15.71
C GLU A 118 -6.71 10.53 -16.60
N TYR A 119 -6.72 11.76 -16.06
CA TYR A 119 -7.03 12.97 -16.84
C TYR A 119 -6.01 13.22 -17.97
N TYR A 120 -4.70 13.09 -17.70
CA TYR A 120 -3.70 13.31 -18.74
C TYR A 120 -3.64 12.20 -19.80
N GLU A 121 -4.01 10.96 -19.46
CA GLU A 121 -4.19 9.90 -20.45
C GLU A 121 -5.43 10.15 -21.31
N SER A 122 -6.56 10.60 -20.74
CA SER A 122 -7.76 10.90 -21.53
C SER A 122 -7.53 12.01 -22.55
N LEU A 123 -6.81 13.08 -22.17
CA LEU A 123 -6.44 14.15 -23.10
C LEU A 123 -5.59 13.65 -24.27
N ARG A 124 -4.60 12.79 -23.99
CA ARG A 124 -3.75 12.20 -25.04
C ARG A 124 -4.55 11.32 -25.99
N GLU A 125 -5.54 10.61 -25.47
CA GLU A 125 -6.42 9.78 -26.27
C GLU A 125 -7.33 10.62 -27.17
N ASP A 126 -7.89 11.71 -26.66
CA ASP A 126 -8.70 12.65 -27.46
C ASP A 126 -7.91 13.28 -28.62
N GLU A 127 -6.66 13.70 -28.36
CA GLU A 127 -5.76 14.25 -29.40
C GLU A 127 -5.38 13.20 -30.46
N ARG A 128 -5.16 11.95 -30.06
CA ARG A 128 -4.88 10.85 -31.00
C ARG A 128 -6.07 10.55 -31.90
N ASN A 129 -7.27 10.59 -31.35
CA ASN A 129 -8.50 10.26 -32.06
C ASN A 129 -9.01 11.41 -32.94
N THR A 130 -8.50 12.63 -32.76
CA THR A 130 -8.93 13.82 -33.50
C THR A 130 -7.75 14.55 -34.13
N PRO A 131 -7.39 14.23 -35.39
CA PRO A 131 -6.30 14.90 -36.10
C PRO A 131 -6.47 16.42 -36.13
N GLY A 132 -5.46 17.14 -35.64
CA GLY A 132 -5.46 18.61 -35.56
C GLY A 132 -6.03 19.20 -34.26
N LEU A 133 -6.54 18.37 -33.34
CA LEU A 133 -6.89 18.81 -31.99
C LEU A 133 -5.62 18.89 -31.13
N HIS A 134 -5.43 20.04 -30.50
CA HIS A 134 -4.40 20.25 -29.48
C HIS A 134 -5.05 20.86 -28.24
N LEU A 135 -5.07 20.09 -27.15
CA LEU A 135 -5.68 20.50 -25.89
C LEU A 135 -4.61 21.07 -24.99
N ILE A 136 -4.87 22.25 -24.41
CA ILE A 136 -4.00 22.82 -23.37
C ILE A 136 -4.48 22.27 -22.03
N PRO A 137 -3.72 21.37 -21.38
CA PRO A 137 -4.16 20.75 -20.13
C PRO A 137 -4.16 21.77 -18.98
N TYR A 138 -5.13 21.63 -18.08
CA TYR A 138 -5.04 22.28 -16.78
C TYR A 138 -4.02 21.57 -15.89
N VAL A 139 -3.52 22.25 -14.86
CA VAL A 139 -2.65 21.62 -13.87
C VAL A 139 -3.52 20.84 -12.90
N GLN A 140 -3.86 19.60 -13.28
CA GLN A 140 -4.73 18.73 -12.48
C GLN A 140 -3.94 17.72 -11.66
N ASN A 141 -4.27 17.64 -10.37
CA ASN A 141 -3.70 16.72 -9.40
C ASN A 141 -4.79 15.92 -8.71
N LYS A 142 -4.48 14.68 -8.35
CA LYS A 142 -5.38 13.80 -7.60
C LYS A 142 -4.86 13.69 -6.17
N PHE A 143 -5.72 14.05 -5.22
CA PHE A 143 -5.45 13.99 -3.80
C PHE A 143 -6.11 12.74 -3.24
N TYR A 144 -5.37 11.98 -2.43
CA TYR A 144 -5.81 10.79 -1.75
C TYR A 144 -5.63 11.00 -0.26
N HIS A 145 -6.73 10.94 0.50
CA HIS A 145 -6.68 10.94 1.95
C HIS A 145 -6.75 9.51 2.46
N ILE A 146 -5.60 9.00 2.88
CA ILE A 146 -5.41 7.61 3.28
C ILE A 146 -5.38 7.54 4.80
N LYS A 147 -6.36 6.86 5.40
CA LYS A 147 -6.41 6.56 6.83
C LYS A 147 -6.25 5.08 7.07
N ARG A 148 -5.22 4.68 7.81
CA ARG A 148 -4.87 3.29 8.08
C ARG A 148 -5.17 2.96 9.54
N ASN A 149 -5.80 1.81 9.77
CA ASN A 149 -5.85 1.17 11.07
C ASN A 149 -4.98 -0.11 11.04
N ASN A 150 -5.00 -0.93 12.09
CA ASN A 150 -4.13 -2.10 12.20
C ASN A 150 -4.44 -3.21 11.17
N LYS A 151 -5.64 -3.24 10.57
CA LYS A 151 -6.10 -4.33 9.70
C LYS A 151 -6.62 -3.88 8.32
N SER A 152 -6.94 -2.61 8.15
CA SER A 152 -7.48 -2.06 6.92
C SER A 152 -7.10 -0.59 6.74
N TYR A 153 -7.49 -0.04 5.59
CA TYR A 153 -7.36 1.36 5.27
C TYR A 153 -8.68 1.87 4.65
N ASN A 154 -8.92 3.17 4.77
CA ASN A 154 -9.94 3.90 4.04
C ASN A 154 -9.25 4.96 3.18
N VAL A 155 -9.70 5.11 1.93
CA VAL A 155 -9.16 6.10 1.00
C VAL A 155 -10.31 6.92 0.44
N ASP A 156 -10.25 8.23 0.67
CA ASP A 156 -11.03 9.19 -0.10
C ASP A 156 -10.13 9.79 -1.18
N SER A 157 -10.69 10.16 -2.34
CA SER A 157 -9.94 10.87 -3.36
C SER A 157 -10.70 12.02 -3.98
N LEU A 158 -9.95 13.02 -4.46
CA LEU A 158 -10.47 14.21 -5.10
C LEU A 158 -9.48 14.72 -6.15
N SER A 159 -9.95 14.89 -7.39
CA SER A 159 -9.20 15.60 -8.43
C SER A 159 -9.40 17.10 -8.29
N ILE A 160 -8.29 17.85 -8.32
CA ILE A 160 -8.28 19.29 -8.16
C ILE A 160 -7.43 19.92 -9.25
N ARG A 161 -8.01 20.95 -9.86
CA ARG A 161 -7.29 21.90 -10.70
C ARG A 161 -6.52 22.88 -9.83
N MET A 162 -5.19 22.78 -9.84
CA MET A 162 -4.29 23.56 -8.99
C MET A 162 -4.19 25.03 -9.43
N ASP A 163 -4.38 25.29 -10.72
CA ASP A 163 -4.31 26.61 -11.35
C ASP A 163 -5.67 27.31 -11.46
N ASP A 164 -6.69 26.88 -10.71
CA ASP A 164 -7.99 27.57 -10.69
C ASP A 164 -7.86 28.94 -10.00
N PRO A 165 -8.08 30.07 -10.70
CA PRO A 165 -7.94 31.41 -10.12
C PRO A 165 -8.95 31.69 -9.01
N ARG A 166 -10.05 30.93 -8.90
CA ARG A 166 -11.08 31.09 -7.86
C ARG A 166 -10.69 30.44 -6.54
N LYS A 167 -9.83 29.40 -6.60
CA LYS A 167 -9.36 28.65 -5.45
C LYS A 167 -7.94 28.16 -5.71
N PRO A 168 -6.95 29.08 -5.75
CA PRO A 168 -5.56 28.68 -5.95
C PRO A 168 -5.10 27.78 -4.81
N ILE A 169 -4.41 26.70 -5.14
CA ILE A 169 -3.74 25.84 -4.16
C ILE A 169 -2.23 25.92 -4.38
N THR A 170 -1.52 26.31 -3.33
CA THR A 170 -0.06 26.34 -3.31
C THR A 170 0.48 25.20 -2.46
N LEU A 171 1.46 24.46 -3.01
CA LEU A 171 2.17 23.41 -2.30
C LEU A 171 3.56 23.92 -1.91
N ASN A 172 3.84 23.98 -0.62
CA ASN A 172 5.17 24.31 -0.11
C ASN A 172 5.93 23.01 0.15
N PHE A 173 6.87 22.73 -0.75
CA PHE A 173 7.64 21.50 -0.72
C PHE A 173 8.77 21.56 0.29
N ILE A 174 9.04 20.40 0.90
CA ILE A 174 10.25 20.13 1.64
C ILE A 174 11.02 19.03 0.93
N LYS A 175 12.35 19.09 1.00
CA LYS A 175 13.24 18.03 0.55
C LYS A 175 13.87 17.40 1.79
N PRO A 176 13.35 16.25 2.26
CA PRO A 176 14.02 15.51 3.32
C PRO A 176 15.42 15.12 2.86
N GLU A 177 16.40 15.52 3.65
CA GLU A 177 17.80 15.17 3.44
C GLU A 177 18.26 14.32 4.62
N PHE A 178 19.26 13.47 4.35
CA PHE A 178 19.93 12.74 5.41
C PHE A 178 20.74 13.74 6.24
N ASN A 179 20.68 13.65 7.56
CA ASN A 179 21.49 14.54 8.39
C ASN A 179 22.96 14.10 8.35
N ASP A 180 23.88 15.06 8.45
CA ASP A 180 25.31 14.77 8.54
C ASP A 180 25.59 13.86 9.75
N GLY A 181 26.22 12.71 9.48
CA GLY A 181 26.55 11.71 10.50
C GLY A 181 25.46 10.68 10.79
N GLU A 182 24.26 10.77 10.19
CA GLU A 182 23.27 9.70 10.25
C GLU A 182 23.80 8.45 9.54
N THR A 183 23.65 7.29 10.18
CA THR A 183 23.94 6.02 9.50
C THR A 183 22.71 5.57 8.74
N ILE A 184 22.87 5.38 7.43
CA ILE A 184 21.79 5.00 6.51
C ILE A 184 21.84 3.49 6.29
N TYR A 185 20.70 2.83 6.47
CA TYR A 185 20.53 1.41 6.23
C TYR A 185 19.42 1.18 5.21
N TYR A 186 19.65 0.32 4.22
CA TYR A 186 18.65 0.05 3.17
C TYR A 186 17.94 -1.28 3.39
N TYR A 187 18.51 -2.15 4.22
CA TYR A 187 17.89 -3.40 4.63
C TYR A 187 18.07 -3.62 6.12
N ALA A 188 17.02 -4.10 6.76
CA ALA A 188 17.06 -4.59 8.13
C ALA A 188 16.38 -5.95 8.18
N ASP A 189 17.03 -6.88 8.86
CA ASP A 189 16.46 -8.18 9.20
C ASP A 189 16.33 -8.29 10.71
N GLY A 190 15.25 -8.90 11.18
CA GLY A 190 14.98 -9.07 12.59
C GLY A 190 14.54 -10.50 12.86
N TYR A 191 15.12 -11.10 13.88
CA TYR A 191 14.82 -12.46 14.33
C TYR A 191 14.31 -12.41 15.77
N GLY A 192 13.16 -13.05 16.03
CA GLY A 192 12.64 -13.31 17.36
C GLY A 192 13.31 -14.52 18.02
N SER A 193 12.69 -15.06 19.08
CA SER A 193 13.26 -16.17 19.86
C SER A 193 13.53 -17.41 18.98
N ILE A 194 14.63 -18.12 19.25
CA ILE A 194 14.96 -19.39 18.60
C ILE A 194 14.03 -20.53 19.09
N CYS A 195 13.50 -20.44 20.31
CA CYS A 195 12.82 -21.54 20.98
C CYS A 195 11.35 -21.29 21.34
N CYS A 196 10.98 -20.20 22.01
CA CYS A 196 9.69 -20.14 22.74
C CYS A 196 9.02 -18.73 22.79
N PRO A 197 8.05 -18.42 21.90
CA PRO A 197 7.72 -19.15 20.68
C PRO A 197 8.81 -18.91 19.64
N ARG A 198 9.24 -19.99 18.97
CA ARG A 198 10.20 -19.90 17.88
C ARG A 198 9.68 -19.00 16.75
N ASP A 199 10.49 -18.02 16.37
CA ASP A 199 10.27 -17.23 15.16
C ASP A 199 10.57 -18.07 13.91
N LYS A 200 9.60 -18.15 13.00
CA LYS A 200 9.74 -18.87 11.72
C LYS A 200 10.81 -18.28 10.81
N ARG A 201 11.23 -17.02 11.02
CA ARG A 201 12.33 -16.43 10.24
C ARG A 201 13.64 -17.20 10.41
N TRP A 202 13.83 -17.89 11.53
CA TRP A 202 14.99 -18.76 11.74
C TRP A 202 15.08 -19.91 10.75
N ASP A 203 13.96 -20.33 10.17
CA ASP A 203 13.96 -21.42 9.18
C ASP A 203 14.59 -20.99 7.84
N TYR A 204 14.76 -19.69 7.63
CA TYR A 204 15.39 -19.11 6.44
C TYR A 204 16.80 -18.56 6.69
N TYR A 205 17.28 -18.59 7.94
CA TYR A 205 18.52 -17.91 8.35
C TYR A 205 19.72 -18.34 7.50
N GLU A 206 19.98 -19.64 7.37
CA GLU A 206 21.12 -20.16 6.60
C GLU A 206 21.04 -19.79 5.11
N ALA A 207 19.84 -19.83 4.51
CA ALA A 207 19.64 -19.47 3.11
C ALA A 207 19.93 -17.98 2.88
N ILE A 208 19.51 -17.11 3.80
CA ILE A 208 19.78 -15.67 3.75
C ILE A 208 21.28 -15.40 3.92
N GLN A 209 21.95 -16.01 4.91
CA GLN A 209 23.38 -15.82 5.13
C GLN A 209 24.21 -16.28 3.92
N ASN A 210 23.85 -17.43 3.32
CA ASN A 210 24.49 -17.92 2.11
C ASN A 210 24.29 -16.97 0.93
N TYR A 211 23.08 -16.43 0.75
CA TYR A 211 22.81 -15.43 -0.28
C TYR A 211 23.67 -14.18 -0.10
N ILE A 212 23.71 -13.61 1.11
CA ILE A 212 24.48 -12.39 1.41
C ILE A 212 25.95 -12.60 1.06
N LYS A 213 26.53 -13.73 1.47
CA LYS A 213 27.92 -14.08 1.15
C LYS A 213 28.16 -14.16 -0.35
N LEU A 214 27.35 -14.92 -1.08
CA LEU A 214 27.49 -15.08 -2.52
C LEU A 214 27.27 -13.78 -3.28
N PHE A 215 26.35 -12.94 -2.82
CA PHE A 215 26.10 -11.62 -3.40
C PHE A 215 27.31 -10.70 -3.20
N ALA A 216 27.92 -10.71 -2.01
CA ALA A 216 29.13 -9.94 -1.72
C ALA A 216 30.30 -10.37 -2.63
N GLU A 217 30.54 -11.68 -2.73
CA GLU A 217 31.59 -12.27 -3.59
C GLU A 217 31.37 -11.89 -5.06
N LYS A 218 30.13 -12.04 -5.57
CA LYS A 218 29.77 -11.73 -6.96
C LYS A 218 29.99 -10.26 -7.32
N ASN A 219 29.72 -9.35 -6.39
CA ASN A 219 29.87 -7.92 -6.63
C ASN A 219 31.25 -7.39 -6.21
N ASN A 220 32.15 -8.26 -5.73
CA ASN A 220 33.49 -7.89 -5.24
C ASN A 220 33.45 -6.79 -4.18
N ILE A 221 32.50 -6.88 -3.26
CA ILE A 221 32.32 -5.94 -2.14
C ILE A 221 32.39 -6.70 -0.81
N LYS A 222 32.60 -5.96 0.28
CA LYS A 222 32.41 -6.51 1.62
C LYS A 222 31.06 -6.04 2.16
N LEU A 223 30.07 -6.94 2.13
CA LEU A 223 28.82 -6.73 2.85
C LEU A 223 29.05 -7.05 4.33
N GLU A 224 29.52 -6.06 5.09
CA GLU A 224 29.57 -6.16 6.53
C GLU A 224 28.23 -5.72 7.14
N ASN A 225 27.73 -6.48 8.11
CA ASN A 225 26.62 -6.03 8.94
C ASN A 225 27.06 -4.75 9.63
N THR A 226 26.54 -3.62 9.18
CA THR A 226 26.97 -2.31 9.66
C THR A 226 26.54 -2.10 11.12
N ARG A 227 25.49 -2.82 11.56
CA ARG A 227 25.07 -2.89 12.95
C ARG A 227 24.30 -4.17 13.23
N SER A 228 24.56 -4.78 14.39
CA SER A 228 23.71 -5.83 14.96
C SER A 228 23.30 -5.42 16.37
N VAL A 229 22.02 -5.59 16.69
CA VAL A 229 21.47 -5.29 18.01
C VAL A 229 20.85 -6.57 18.56
N SER A 230 21.33 -7.04 19.71
CA SER A 230 20.67 -8.11 20.46
C SER A 230 19.44 -7.53 21.16
N ASN A 231 18.30 -8.19 20.99
CA ASN A 231 17.00 -7.75 21.50
C ASN A 231 16.48 -8.66 22.64
N GLY A 232 17.27 -9.64 23.06
CA GLY A 232 16.88 -10.66 24.03
C GLY A 232 17.97 -11.71 24.25
N GLU A 233 17.67 -12.68 25.10
CA GLU A 233 18.61 -13.71 25.57
C GLU A 233 18.51 -15.03 24.78
N GLU A 234 17.48 -15.19 23.94
CA GLU A 234 17.17 -16.44 23.21
C GLU A 234 17.57 -16.35 21.73
N GLY A 235 18.54 -15.49 21.42
CA GLY A 235 19.07 -15.26 20.07
C GLY A 235 18.38 -14.14 19.30
N GLU A 236 17.44 -13.41 19.91
CA GLU A 236 16.78 -12.29 19.27
C GLU A 236 17.79 -11.23 18.87
N HIS A 237 17.78 -10.87 17.59
CA HIS A 237 18.64 -9.80 17.11
C HIS A 237 18.06 -9.13 15.88
N SER A 238 18.59 -7.95 15.57
CA SER A 238 18.33 -7.25 14.32
C SER A 238 19.65 -6.86 13.67
N SER A 239 19.78 -7.22 12.39
CA SER A 239 20.95 -6.89 11.57
C SER A 239 20.56 -5.81 10.57
N PHE A 240 21.36 -4.75 10.50
CA PHE A 240 21.15 -3.62 9.62
C PHE A 240 22.29 -3.50 8.63
N TYR A 241 21.95 -3.29 7.35
CA TYR A 241 22.87 -3.27 6.23
C TYR A 241 22.84 -1.91 5.54
N SER A 242 23.97 -1.22 5.51
CA SER A 242 24.07 0.09 4.85
C SER A 242 24.01 0.00 3.34
N LEU A 243 24.50 -1.10 2.75
CA LEU A 243 24.56 -1.32 1.30
C LEU A 243 25.17 -0.13 0.53
N THR A 244 26.02 0.67 1.16
CA THR A 244 26.53 1.94 0.60
C THR A 244 27.49 1.74 -0.57
N GLU A 245 28.13 0.57 -0.64
CA GLU A 245 29.00 0.17 -1.76
C GLU A 245 28.23 -0.28 -3.01
N LEU A 246 26.90 -0.37 -2.93
CA LEU A 246 26.03 -0.83 -4.02
C LEU A 246 25.34 0.34 -4.73
N THR A 247 25.10 0.20 -6.03
CA THR A 247 24.16 1.08 -6.76
C THR A 247 22.73 0.83 -6.27
N ASN A 248 21.82 1.78 -6.49
CA ASN A 248 20.45 1.63 -6.04
C ASN A 248 19.71 0.47 -6.73
N GLU A 249 20.08 0.12 -7.96
CA GLU A 249 19.59 -1.09 -8.65
C GLU A 249 20.09 -2.37 -7.95
N GLN A 250 21.36 -2.41 -7.55
CA GLN A 250 21.91 -3.54 -6.80
C GLN A 250 21.30 -3.64 -5.40
N LYS A 251 21.05 -2.51 -4.72
CA LYS A 251 20.33 -2.48 -3.43
C LYS A 251 18.93 -3.06 -3.56
N LEU A 252 18.19 -2.66 -4.59
CA LEU A 252 16.85 -3.16 -4.86
C LEU A 252 16.86 -4.67 -5.14
N LEU A 253 17.80 -5.14 -5.95
CA LEU A 253 17.99 -6.58 -6.23
C LEU A 253 18.31 -7.36 -4.95
N PHE A 254 19.21 -6.82 -4.11
CA PHE A 254 19.59 -7.42 -2.84
C PHE A 254 18.38 -7.61 -1.93
N ILE A 255 17.59 -6.56 -1.73
CA ILE A 255 16.37 -6.60 -0.92
C ILE A 255 15.38 -7.61 -1.50
N GLN A 256 15.17 -7.61 -2.81
CA GLN A 256 14.20 -8.47 -3.47
C GLN A 256 14.53 -9.96 -3.28
N GLU A 257 15.78 -10.37 -3.45
CA GLU A 257 16.14 -11.79 -3.36
C GLU A 257 16.00 -12.32 -1.93
N ILE A 258 16.35 -11.52 -0.92
CA ILE A 258 16.12 -11.93 0.48
C ILE A 258 14.61 -12.10 0.73
N LYS A 259 13.79 -11.17 0.24
CA LYS A 259 12.34 -11.24 0.35
C LYS A 259 11.76 -12.45 -0.39
N ASN A 260 12.30 -12.81 -1.57
CA ASN A 260 11.96 -14.04 -2.29
C ASN A 260 12.23 -15.28 -1.44
N ILE A 261 13.40 -15.36 -0.80
CA ILE A 261 13.79 -16.49 0.08
C ILE A 261 12.77 -16.66 1.22
N THR A 262 12.35 -15.54 1.84
CA THR A 262 11.38 -15.54 2.95
C THR A 262 9.91 -15.73 2.51
N GLY A 263 9.62 -15.78 1.20
CA GLY A 263 8.26 -15.88 0.68
C GLY A 263 7.40 -14.63 0.93
N GLU A 264 8.03 -13.48 1.18
CA GLU A 264 7.31 -12.21 1.34
C GLU A 264 6.67 -11.79 0.00
N LYS A 265 5.48 -11.19 0.08
CA LYS A 265 4.70 -10.81 -1.10
C LYS A 265 5.08 -9.43 -1.61
N PHE A 266 5.18 -9.34 -2.93
CA PHE A 266 5.36 -8.12 -3.71
C PHE A 266 4.04 -7.71 -4.39
N PRO A 267 3.88 -6.45 -4.82
CA PRO A 267 4.84 -5.32 -4.86
C PRO A 267 5.02 -4.54 -3.53
N GLN A 268 6.19 -3.91 -3.31
CA GLN A 268 6.50 -3.08 -2.13
C GLN A 268 7.33 -1.82 -2.46
N ILE A 269 7.25 -0.82 -1.57
CA ILE A 269 8.11 0.37 -1.56
C ILE A 269 9.08 0.29 -0.39
N HIS A 270 10.37 0.28 -0.70
CA HIS A 270 11.47 0.29 0.26
C HIS A 270 11.96 1.71 0.49
N LEU A 271 12.22 2.02 1.77
CA LEU A 271 12.75 3.29 2.22
C LEU A 271 14.03 3.05 3.03
N PRO A 272 15.03 3.92 2.91
CA PRO A 272 16.17 3.95 3.82
C PRO A 272 15.72 4.15 5.27
N ILE A 273 16.36 3.41 6.16
CA ILE A 273 16.25 3.48 7.62
C ILE A 273 17.40 4.34 8.12
N THR A 274 17.11 5.26 9.04
CA THR A 274 18.10 6.17 9.63
C THR A 274 17.98 6.12 11.16
N PHE A 275 19.13 6.24 11.85
CA PHE A 275 19.24 6.29 13.30
C PHE A 275 20.07 7.50 13.72
#